data_AF-A0A8T6RFV0-F1
#
_entry.id   AF-A0A8T6RFV0-F1
#
_cell.length_a   1.000
_cell.length_b   1.000
_cell.length_c   1.000
_cell.angle_alpha   90.00
_cell.angle_beta   90.00
_cell.angle_gamma   90.00
#
_symmetry.space_group_name_H-M   'P 1'
#
loop_
_entity.id
_entity.type
_entity.pdbx_description
1 polymer ?
#
loop_
_entity_poly.entity_id
_entity_poly.type
_entity_poly.pdbx_seq_one_letter_code
_entity_poly.pdbx_strand_id
1 'polypeptide(L)' 'MGECDFNNGNLKAKTRIEFVKRLLDRVGLDGNRVNLYECGAAEFNRFLEAVADTMEKLEKVGKVAPKLIQ' A
#
# COMPACT_ATOMS: atom_id res chain seq x y z
N MET A 1 -5.07 -12.80 6.45
CA MET A 1 -4.81 -13.03 5.01
C MET A 1 -5.22 -14.43 4.65
N GLY A 2 -6.37 -14.57 3.98
CA GLY A 2 -6.94 -15.88 3.65
C GLY A 2 -8.45 -15.88 3.39
N GLU A 3 -9.17 -14.84 3.82
CA GLU A 3 -10.63 -14.75 3.68
C GLU A 3 -11.08 -14.14 2.35
N CYS A 4 -10.35 -14.40 1.27
CA CYS A 4 -10.78 -13.88 -0.03
C CYS A 4 -11.91 -14.76 -0.56
N ASP A 5 -13.07 -14.16 -0.84
CA ASP A 5 -14.22 -14.82 -1.49
C ASP A 5 -13.85 -15.48 -2.83
N PHE A 6 -12.73 -15.04 -3.43
CA PHE A 6 -12.21 -15.50 -4.71
C PHE A 6 -10.90 -16.29 -4.56
N ASN A 7 -10.84 -17.17 -3.55
CA ASN A 7 -9.70 -18.04 -3.22
C ASN A 7 -8.44 -17.27 -2.79
N ASN A 8 -7.55 -16.95 -3.73
CA ASN A 8 -6.21 -16.42 -3.44
C ASN A 8 -5.94 -15.03 -4.03
N GLY A 9 -6.99 -14.28 -4.34
CA GLY A 9 -6.89 -12.92 -4.89
C GLY A 9 -6.08 -11.98 -4.00
N ASN A 10 -6.32 -12.03 -2.68
CA ASN A 10 -5.56 -11.25 -1.69
C ASN A 10 -4.07 -11.63 -1.62
N LEU A 11 -3.72 -12.91 -1.75
CA LEU A 11 -2.33 -13.39 -1.78
C LEU A 11 -1.62 -12.87 -3.04
N LYS A 12 -2.29 -12.91 -4.20
CA LYS A 12 -1.76 -12.33 -5.44
C LYS A 12 -1.59 -10.81 -5.32
N ALA A 13 -2.52 -10.12 -4.68
CA ALA A 13 -2.42 -8.69 -4.41
C ALA A 13 -1.20 -8.38 -3.53
N LYS A 14 -0.95 -9.16 -2.47
CA LYS A 14 0.25 -9.04 -1.64
C LYS A 14 1.53 -9.12 -2.47
N THR A 15 1.68 -10.15 -3.29
CA THR A 15 2.87 -10.32 -4.14
C THR A 15 3.06 -9.15 -5.11
N ARG A 16 1.98 -8.63 -5.69
CA ARG A 16 2.02 -7.45 -6.58
C ARG A 16 2.44 -6.19 -5.84
N ILE A 17 1.92 -5.97 -4.63
CA ILE A 17 2.27 -4.82 -3.79
C ILE A 17 3.74 -4.89 -3.39
N GLU A 18 4.26 -6.05 -3.00
CA GLU A 18 5.69 -6.24 -2.73
C GLU A 18 6.56 -5.91 -3.95
N PHE A 19 6.12 -6.29 -5.15
CA PHE A 19 6.81 -5.91 -6.39
C PHE A 19 6.77 -4.39 -6.64
N VAL A 20 5.60 -3.76 -6.50
CA VAL A 20 5.44 -2.31 -6.67
C VAL A 20 6.29 -1.54 -5.68
N LYS A 21 6.35 -1.96 -4.41
CA LYS A 21 7.23 -1.35 -3.39
C LYS A 21 8.68 -1.31 -3.87
N ARG A 22 9.23 -2.45 -4.31
CA ARG A 22 10.59 -2.54 -4.85
C ARG A 22 10.79 -1.69 -6.10
N LEU A 23 9.77 -1.59 -6.97
CA LEU A 23 9.84 -0.75 -8.16
C LEU A 23 9.92 0.73 -7.78
N LEU A 24 9.06 1.19 -6.86
CA LEU A 24 9.05 2.56 -6.36
C LEU A 24 10.38 2.93 -5.68
N ASP A 25 10.93 2.04 -4.86
CA ASP A 25 12.27 2.22 -4.29
C ASP A 25 13.32 2.37 -5.40
N ARG A 26 13.25 1.54 -6.45
CA ARG A 26 14.21 1.57 -7.55
C ARG A 26 14.14 2.84 -8.40
N VAL A 27 12.96 3.46 -8.54
CA VAL A 27 12.80 4.73 -9.26
C VAL A 27 12.91 5.96 -8.35
N GLY A 28 13.33 5.79 -7.10
CA GLY A 28 13.53 6.89 -6.15
C GLY A 28 12.24 7.52 -5.63
N LEU A 29 11.13 6.78 -5.66
CA LEU A 29 9.82 7.25 -5.19
C LEU A 29 9.45 6.81 -3.78
N ASP A 30 10.23 5.96 -3.13
CA ASP A 30 9.91 5.33 -1.84
C ASP A 30 8.71 4.36 -1.93
N GLY A 31 8.96 3.09 -1.63
CA GLY A 31 7.98 2.02 -1.63
C GLY A 31 6.86 2.20 -0.60
N ASN A 32 7.07 3.01 0.45
CA ASN A 32 6.05 3.29 1.46
C ASN A 32 4.90 4.16 0.94
N ARG A 33 4.97 4.68 -0.29
CA ARG A 33 3.82 5.32 -0.97
C ARG A 33 2.66 4.38 -1.24
N VAL A 34 2.89 3.07 -1.23
CA VAL A 34 1.86 2.05 -1.44
C VAL A 34 1.90 1.06 -0.28
N ASN A 35 0.75 0.81 0.35
CA ASN A 35 0.62 -0.18 1.42
C ASN A 35 -0.64 -1.02 1.20
N LEU A 36 -0.61 -2.26 1.67
CA LEU A 36 -1.74 -3.18 1.61
C LEU A 36 -2.18 -3.47 3.05
N TYR A 37 -3.46 -3.30 3.29
CA TYR A 37 -4.10 -3.59 4.57
C TYR A 37 -5.20 -4.60 4.34
N GLU A 38 -5.41 -5.44 5.34
CA GLU A 38 -6.56 -6.33 5.39
C GLU A 38 -7.63 -5.69 6.25
N CYS A 39 -8.85 -5.70 5.73
CA CYS A 39 -10.03 -5.14 6.38
C CYS A 39 -11.23 -5.97 5.95
N GLY A 40 -11.86 -6.64 6.91
CA GLY A 40 -13.14 -7.31 6.72
C GLY A 40 -14.28 -6.31 6.53
N ALA A 41 -15.41 -6.78 5.99
CA ALA A 41 -16.56 -5.93 5.65
C ALA A 41 -17.17 -5.18 6.85
N ALA A 42 -17.06 -5.74 8.06
CA ALA A 42 -17.58 -5.14 9.29
C ALA A 42 -16.49 -4.46 10.15
N GLU A 43 -15.24 -4.40 9.70
CA GLU A 43 -14.11 -3.90 10.50
C GLU A 43 -13.86 -2.41 10.31
N PHE A 44 -14.85 -1.56 10.64
CA PHE A 44 -14.74 -0.10 10.45
C PHE A 44 -13.52 0.52 11.16
N ASN A 45 -13.25 0.11 12.40
CA ASN A 45 -12.10 0.64 13.15
C ASN A 45 -10.77 0.25 12.47
N ARG A 46 -10.68 -0.94 11.88
CA ARG A 46 -9.49 -1.39 11.15
C ARG A 46 -9.26 -0.55 9.91
N PHE A 47 -10.32 -0.16 9.21
CA PHE A 47 -10.24 0.78 8.09
C PHE A 47 -9.70 2.14 8.54
N LEU A 48 -10.21 2.69 9.66
CA LEU A 48 -9.71 3.96 10.20
C LEU A 48 -8.22 3.91 10.57
N GLU A 49 -7.78 2.83 11.20
CA GLU A 49 -6.36 2.59 11.49
C GLU A 49 -5.51 2.57 10.22
N ALA A 50 -5.97 1.88 9.18
CA ALA A 50 -5.26 1.78 7.91
C ALA A 50 -5.13 3.15 7.21
N VAL A 51 -6.17 3.98 7.27
CA VAL A 51 -6.14 5.35 6.76
C VAL A 51 -5.16 6.20 7.56
N ALA A 52 -5.21 6.15 8.89
CA ALA A 52 -4.30 6.91 9.75
C ALA A 52 -2.83 6.54 9.52
N ASP A 53 -2.51 5.24 9.46
CA ASP A 53 -1.16 4.75 9.16
C ASP A 53 -0.71 5.13 7.74
N THR A 54 -1.62 5.14 6.77
CA THR A 54 -1.32 5.64 5.41
C THR A 54 -0.96 7.11 5.42
N MET A 55 -1.70 7.94 6.15
CA MET A 55 -1.42 9.38 6.27
C MET A 55 -0.07 9.64 6.94
N GLU A 56 0.22 8.96 8.06
CA GLU A 56 1.50 9.08 8.75
C GLU A 56 2.69 8.71 7.85
N LYS A 57 2.56 7.64 7.05
CA LYS A 57 3.59 7.24 6.09
C LYS A 57 3.74 8.26 4.96
N LEU A 58 2.64 8.79 4.42
CA LEU A 58 2.70 9.79 3.36
C LEU A 58 3.34 11.10 3.83
N GLU A 59 3.12 11.51 5.07
CA GLU A 59 3.80 12.67 5.66
C GLU A 59 5.32 12.47 5.71
N LYS A 60 5.79 11.26 6.09
CA LYS A 60 7.21 10.92 6.12
C LYS A 60 7.84 10.85 4.73
N VAL A 61 7.10 10.31 3.76
CA VAL A 61 7.56 10.12 2.39
C VAL A 61 7.59 11.44 1.60
N GLY A 62 6.72 12.40 1.94
CA GLY A 62 6.69 13.72 1.34
C GLY A 62 6.18 13.76 -0.11
N LYS A 63 6.22 14.95 -0.71
CA LYS A 63 5.69 15.18 -2.07
C LYS A 63 6.58 14.55 -3.15
N VAL A 64 5.97 14.05 -4.21
CA VAL A 64 6.71 13.66 -5.43
C VAL A 64 7.14 14.93 -6.16
N ALA A 65 8.41 15.01 -6.59
CA ALA A 65 8.89 16.13 -7.39
C ALA A 65 8.22 16.14 -8.79
N PRO A 66 7.88 17.30 -9.37
CA PRO A 66 7.14 17.39 -10.64
C PRO A 66 7.84 16.81 -11.88
N LYS A 67 9.12 16.42 -11.81
CA LYS A 67 9.95 16.05 -12.97
C LYS A 67 10.57 14.66 -12.83
N LEU A 68 9.77 13.65 -12.50
CA LEU A 68 10.28 12.28 -12.34
C LEU A 68 10.38 11.49 -13.66
N ILE A 69 10.14 12.14 -14.80
CA ILE A 69 10.36 11.57 -16.13
C ILE A 69 11.21 12.59 -16.90
N GLN A 70 12.53 12.46 -16.77
CA GLN A 70 13.50 13.00 -17.73
C GLN A 70 14.26 11.84 -18.35
#